data_AF-A0A0T5ZS00-F1
#
_entry.id   AF-A0A0T5ZS00-F1
#
_cell.length_a   1.000
_cell.length_b   1.000
_cell.length_c   1.000
_cell.angle_alpha   90.00
_cell.angle_beta   90.00
_cell.angle_gamma   90.00
#
_symmetry.space_group_name_H-M   'P 1'
#
loop_
_entity.id
_entity.type
_entity.pdbx_description
1 polymer ?
#
loop_
_entity_poly.entity_id
_entity_poly.type
_entity_poly.pdbx_seq_one_letter_code
_entity_poly.pdbx_strand_id
1 'polypeptide(L)'
;MLCEHVFLAAAATDAALGRRNTEFQAAAGALDANSVDLSKAIGSVYGPDAEKAFLPLWRKHIGFFIDYTVGVATKDKAKQEKAVSDLVQYPKDFGAFMHSASPAIPANVVG
;
A
#
# COMPACT_ATOMS: atom_id res chain seq x y z
N MET A 1 3.15 -11.45 6.09
CA MET A 1 2.01 -11.40 5.15
C MET A 1 0.93 -10.34 5.43
N LEU A 2 0.64 -9.89 6.65
CA LEU A 2 0.03 -8.55 6.84
C LEU A 2 0.70 -7.81 8.01
N CYS A 3 0.93 -8.50 9.12
CA CYS A 3 1.76 -7.97 10.22
C CYS A 3 3.17 -7.61 9.75
N GLU A 4 3.77 -8.42 8.89
CA GLU A 4 5.06 -8.13 8.25
C GLU A 4 4.98 -6.91 7.32
N HIS A 5 3.89 -6.76 6.56
CA HIS A 5 3.66 -5.58 5.72
C HIS A 5 3.58 -4.31 6.57
N VAL A 6 2.82 -4.35 7.66
CA VAL A 6 2.70 -3.24 8.62
C VAL A 6 4.05 -2.91 9.27
N PHE A 7 4.80 -3.93 9.67
CA PHE A 7 6.14 -3.75 10.25
C PHE A 7 7.11 -3.10 9.26
N LEU A 8 7.15 -3.57 8.01
CA LEU A 8 8.03 -3.02 6.97
C LEU A 8 7.62 -1.61 6.56
N ALA A 9 6.32 -1.30 6.53
CA ALA A 9 5.83 0.05 6.28
C ALA A 9 6.24 1.01 7.42
N ALA A 10 6.16 0.55 8.68
CA ALA A 10 6.63 1.33 9.83
C ALA A 10 8.15 1.54 9.81
N ALA A 11 8.93 0.51 9.46
CA ALA A 11 10.39 0.61 9.33
C ALA A 11 10.81 1.58 8.21
N ALA A 12 10.13 1.54 7.05
CA ALA A 12 10.37 2.48 5.95
C ALA A 12 10.05 3.92 6.36
N THR A 13 8.93 4.12 7.07
CA THR A 13 8.52 5.42 7.62
C THR A 13 9.54 5.96 8.61
N ASP A 14 9.96 5.16 9.59
CA ASP A 14 10.97 5.56 10.58
C ASP A 14 12.33 5.88 9.94
N ALA A 15 12.78 5.07 8.97
CA ALA A 15 14.02 5.33 8.24
C ALA A 15 13.96 6.64 7.43
N ALA A 16 12.85 6.93 6.77
CA ALA A 16 12.67 8.17 6.02
C ALA A 16 12.60 9.40 6.94
N LEU A 17 11.97 9.32 8.12
CA LEU A 17 12.05 10.38 9.15
C LEU A 17 13.48 10.60 9.65
N GLY A 18 14.24 9.52 9.80
CA GLY A 18 15.64 9.54 10.21
C GLY A 18 16.63 9.96 9.11
N ARG A 19 16.18 10.25 7.88
CA ARG A 19 17.03 10.47 6.69
C ARG A 19 18.01 9.32 6.42
N ARG A 20 17.63 8.11 6.79
CA ARG A 20 18.39 6.85 6.61
C ARG A 20 18.03 6.22 5.28
N ASN A 21 18.59 6.74 4.20
CA ASN A 21 18.19 6.38 2.83
C ASN A 21 18.41 4.91 2.48
N THR A 22 19.46 4.28 3.00
CA THR A 22 19.77 2.86 2.74
C THR A 22 18.73 1.95 3.40
N GLU A 23 18.41 2.23 4.66
CA GLU A 23 17.40 1.51 5.44
C GLU A 23 16.00 1.71 4.87
N PHE A 24 15.70 2.91 4.38
CA PHE A 24 14.48 3.19 3.64
C PHE A 24 14.37 2.32 2.38
N GLN A 25 15.43 2.26 1.55
CA GLN A 25 15.43 1.44 0.34
C GLN A 25 15.30 -0.05 0.64
N ALA A 26 15.97 -0.54 1.69
CA ALA A 26 15.85 -1.93 2.12
C ALA A 26 14.43 -2.27 2.59
N ALA A 27 13.83 -1.41 3.43
CA ALA A 27 12.47 -1.59 3.91
C ALA A 27 11.42 -1.48 2.79
N ALA A 28 11.60 -0.53 1.86
CA ALA A 28 10.74 -0.40 0.69
C ALA A 28 10.82 -1.61 -0.25
N GLY A 29 12.02 -2.16 -0.46
CA GLY A 29 12.21 -3.38 -1.26
C GLY A 29 11.55 -4.60 -0.62
N ALA A 30 11.70 -4.77 0.70
CA ALA A 30 11.03 -5.85 1.43
C ALA A 30 9.50 -5.71 1.41
N LEU A 31 9.00 -4.47 1.52
CA LEU A 31 7.56 -4.17 1.47
C LEU A 31 6.97 -4.47 0.08
N ASP A 32 7.72 -4.18 -0.99
CA ASP A 32 7.32 -4.52 -2.36
C ASP A 32 7.30 -6.04 -2.59
N ALA A 33 8.33 -6.76 -2.12
CA ALA A 33 8.37 -8.22 -2.20
C ALA A 33 7.16 -8.84 -1.46
N ASN A 34 6.84 -8.33 -0.27
CA ASN A 34 5.67 -8.78 0.47
C ASN A 34 4.35 -8.48 -0.27
N SER A 35 4.29 -7.37 -1.00
CA SER A 35 3.13 -6.98 -1.82
C SER A 35 2.91 -7.91 -3.01
N VAL A 36 3.99 -8.37 -3.63
CA VAL A 36 3.96 -9.39 -4.69
C VAL A 36 3.46 -10.73 -4.15
N ASP A 37 3.86 -11.12 -2.93
CA ASP A 37 3.38 -12.38 -2.35
C ASP A 37 1.90 -12.30 -1.94
N LEU A 38 1.44 -11.15 -1.46
CA LEU A 38 0.02 -10.85 -1.27
C LEU A 38 -0.77 -10.92 -2.58
N SER A 39 -0.24 -10.39 -3.68
CA SER A 39 -0.94 -10.43 -4.97
C SER A 39 -1.08 -11.87 -5.49
N LYS A 40 -0.05 -12.71 -5.34
CA LYS A 40 -0.13 -14.13 -5.68
C LYS A 40 -1.14 -14.88 -4.82
N ALA A 41 -1.23 -14.56 -3.52
CA ALA A 41 -2.24 -15.15 -2.64
C ALA A 41 -3.66 -14.79 -3.11
N ILE A 42 -3.88 -13.53 -3.51
CA ILE A 42 -5.14 -13.09 -4.13
C ILE A 42 -5.37 -13.83 -5.45
N GLY A 43 -4.36 -13.97 -6.30
CA GLY A 43 -4.43 -14.71 -7.57
C GLY A 43 -4.80 -16.17 -7.41
N SER A 44 -4.27 -16.81 -6.36
CA SER A 44 -4.57 -18.20 -6.03
C SER A 44 -6.02 -18.44 -5.63
N VAL A 45 -6.72 -17.41 -5.14
CA VAL A 45 -8.12 -17.50 -4.68
C VAL A 45 -9.11 -16.98 -5.72
N TYR A 46 -8.77 -15.87 -6.37
CA TYR A 46 -9.68 -15.11 -7.24
C TYR A 46 -9.27 -15.10 -8.72
N GLY A 47 -8.16 -15.75 -9.06
CA GLY A 47 -7.68 -15.90 -10.43
C GLY A 47 -6.63 -14.85 -10.85
N PRO A 48 -5.94 -15.09 -11.98
CA PRO A 48 -4.80 -14.28 -12.43
C PRO A 48 -5.17 -12.82 -12.77
N ASP A 49 -6.40 -12.57 -13.19
CA ASP A 49 -6.88 -11.21 -13.45
C ASP A 49 -6.98 -10.40 -12.15
N ALA A 50 -7.43 -11.02 -11.05
CA ALA A 50 -7.50 -10.39 -9.74
C ALA A 50 -6.09 -10.07 -9.19
N GLU A 51 -5.11 -10.98 -9.37
CA GLU A 51 -3.71 -10.72 -9.00
C GLU A 51 -3.14 -9.50 -9.75
N LYS A 52 -3.31 -9.49 -11.08
CA LYS A 52 -2.82 -8.42 -11.96
C LYS A 52 -3.43 -7.07 -11.60
N ALA A 53 -4.69 -7.08 -11.19
CA ALA A 53 -5.46 -5.90 -10.82
C ALA A 53 -5.11 -5.42 -9.38
N PHE A 54 -4.87 -6.36 -8.46
CA PHE A 54 -4.54 -6.09 -7.05
C PHE A 54 -3.17 -5.43 -6.86
N LEU A 55 -2.10 -5.99 -7.45
CA LEU A 55 -0.73 -5.56 -7.19
C LEU A 55 -0.48 -4.05 -7.44
N PRO A 56 -0.86 -3.44 -8.58
CA PRO A 56 -0.62 -2.02 -8.80
C PRO A 56 -1.42 -1.12 -7.84
N LEU A 57 -2.59 -1.57 -7.39
CA LEU A 57 -3.38 -0.83 -6.40
C LEU A 57 -2.75 -0.93 -5.01
N TRP A 58 -2.38 -2.13 -4.60
CA TRP A 58 -1.69 -2.37 -3.33
C TRP A 58 -0.32 -1.69 -3.26
N ARG A 59 0.32 -1.40 -4.39
CA ARG A 59 1.53 -0.57 -4.39
C ARG A 59 1.23 0.91 -4.17
N LYS A 60 0.05 1.37 -4.56
CA LYS A 60 -0.32 2.79 -4.49
C LYS A 60 -0.44 3.28 -3.05
N HIS A 61 -1.00 2.49 -2.14
CA HIS A 61 -1.13 2.91 -0.74
C HIS A 61 0.19 2.99 0.00
N ILE A 62 1.18 2.19 -0.39
CA ILE A 62 2.56 2.29 0.11
C ILE A 62 3.15 3.67 -0.22
N GLY A 63 2.92 4.15 -1.45
CA GLY A 63 3.36 5.47 -1.88
C GLY A 63 2.84 6.60 -0.99
N PHE A 64 1.60 6.48 -0.48
CA PHE A 64 1.03 7.50 0.41
C PHE A 64 1.73 7.55 1.77
N PHE A 65 2.16 6.42 2.34
CA PHE A 65 2.97 6.43 3.57
C PHE A 65 4.33 7.10 3.37
N ILE A 66 4.96 6.88 2.22
CA ILE A 66 6.21 7.55 1.84
C ILE A 66 5.97 9.05 1.70
N ASP A 67 4.92 9.46 0.99
CA ASP A 67 4.60 10.87 0.78
C ASP A 67 4.29 11.61 2.10
N TYR A 68 3.55 10.98 3.01
CA TYR A 68 3.31 11.51 4.35
C TYR A 68 4.63 11.70 5.11
N THR A 69 5.50 10.70 5.06
CA THR A 69 6.79 10.73 5.74
C THR A 69 7.71 11.83 5.20
N VAL A 70 7.79 11.96 3.88
CA VAL A 70 8.51 13.05 3.23
C VAL A 70 7.91 14.40 3.66
N GLY A 71 6.58 14.52 3.67
CA GLY A 71 5.90 15.74 4.13
C GLY A 71 6.20 16.10 5.57
N VAL A 72 6.33 15.12 6.48
CA VAL A 72 6.78 15.36 7.87
C VAL A 72 8.25 15.82 7.89
N ALA A 73 9.13 15.12 7.16
CA ALA A 73 10.56 15.42 7.11
C ALA A 73 10.86 16.81 6.53
N THR A 74 10.08 17.25 5.53
CA THR A 74 10.23 18.57 4.88
C THR A 74 9.37 19.66 5.51
N LYS A 75 8.57 19.34 6.54
CA LYS A 75 7.56 20.24 7.14
C LYS A 75 6.51 20.75 6.14
N ASP A 76 6.26 19.99 5.08
CA ASP A 76 5.25 20.28 4.07
C ASP A 76 3.89 19.73 4.52
N LYS A 77 3.06 20.61 5.10
CA LYS A 77 1.72 20.26 5.57
C LYS A 77 0.77 19.88 4.43
N ALA A 78 0.90 20.49 3.25
CA ALA A 78 0.05 20.19 2.12
C ALA A 78 0.30 18.76 1.62
N LYS A 79 1.57 18.34 1.59
CA LYS A 79 1.95 16.96 1.23
C LYS A 79 1.47 15.94 2.27
N GLN A 80 1.53 16.29 3.57
CA GLN A 80 0.96 15.45 4.64
C GLN A 80 -0.56 15.28 4.50
N GLU A 81 -1.29 16.39 4.36
CA GLU A 81 -2.75 16.39 4.23
C GLU A 81 -3.21 15.63 2.99
N LYS A 82 -2.51 15.82 1.86
CA LYS A 82 -2.78 15.08 0.63
C LYS A 82 -2.57 13.58 0.82
N ALA A 83 -1.45 13.18 1.42
CA ALA A 83 -1.15 11.76 1.65
C ALA A 83 -2.17 11.10 2.59
N VAL A 84 -2.63 11.80 3.62
CA VAL A 84 -3.71 11.32 4.51
C VAL A 84 -5.04 11.21 3.76
N SER A 85 -5.40 12.21 2.96
CA SER A 85 -6.62 12.17 2.14
C SER A 85 -6.61 11.00 1.16
N ASP A 86 -5.48 10.79 0.47
CA ASP A 86 -5.29 9.69 -0.46
C ASP A 86 -5.37 8.32 0.27
N LEU A 87 -4.83 8.19 1.50
CA LEU A 87 -4.97 7.00 2.34
C LEU A 87 -6.41 6.71 2.76
N VAL A 88 -7.18 7.74 3.12
CA VAL A 88 -8.59 7.60 3.52
C VAL A 88 -9.47 7.22 2.33
N GLN A 89 -9.15 7.74 1.15
CA GLN A 89 -9.91 7.46 -0.06
C GLN A 89 -9.56 6.07 -0.66
N TYR A 90 -8.33 5.61 -0.46
CA TYR A 90 -7.83 4.37 -1.05
C TYR A 90 -8.70 3.13 -0.82
N PRO A 91 -9.18 2.79 0.40
CA PRO A 91 -10.04 1.63 0.61
C PRO A 91 -11.33 1.68 -0.20
N LYS A 92 -11.89 2.88 -0.44
CA LYS A 92 -13.11 3.06 -1.25
C LYS A 92 -12.83 2.82 -2.73
N ASP A 93 -11.76 3.43 -3.24
CA ASP A 93 -11.35 3.28 -4.65
C ASP A 93 -10.95 1.83 -4.94
N PHE A 94 -10.25 1.20 -3.98
CA PHE A 94 -9.87 -0.20 -4.01
C PHE A 94 -11.09 -1.12 -4.02
N GLY A 95 -12.04 -0.91 -3.12
CA GLY A 95 -13.28 -1.69 -3.07
C GLY A 95 -14.12 -1.55 -4.34
N ALA A 96 -14.25 -0.34 -4.87
CA ALA A 96 -14.98 -0.07 -6.11
C ALA A 96 -14.32 -0.74 -7.33
N PHE A 97 -12.99 -0.72 -7.41
CA PHE A 97 -12.25 -1.38 -8.48
C PHE A 97 -12.33 -2.90 -8.39
N MET A 98 -12.19 -3.48 -7.20
CA MET A 98 -12.32 -4.93 -7.02
C MET A 98 -13.74 -5.41 -7.39
N HIS A 99 -14.75 -4.61 -7.08
CA HIS A 99 -16.14 -4.88 -7.45
C HIS A 99 -16.38 -4.78 -8.97
N SER A 100 -15.74 -3.84 -9.67
CA SER A 100 -15.88 -3.68 -11.12
C SER A 100 -15.04 -4.67 -11.93
N ALA A 101 -13.91 -5.12 -11.38
CA ALA A 101 -12.97 -6.03 -12.03
C ALA A 101 -13.41 -7.49 -12.00
N SER A 102 -14.31 -7.89 -11.10
CA SER A 102 -14.83 -9.26 -11.06
C SER A 102 -16.17 -9.38 -10.31
N PRO A 103 -17.25 -9.84 -10.98
CA PRO A 103 -18.51 -10.23 -10.31
C PRO A 103 -18.35 -11.37 -9.29
N ALA A 104 -17.22 -12.08 -9.31
CA ALA A 104 -16.92 -13.19 -8.41
C ALA A 104 -16.30 -12.75 -7.07
N ILE A 105 -15.96 -11.47 -6.90
CA ILE A 105 -15.46 -10.94 -5.63
C ILE A 105 -16.64 -10.31 -4.89
N PRO A 106 -17.22 -11.00 -3.88
CA PRO A 106 -18.37 -10.48 -3.15
C PRO A 106 -17.98 -9.17 -2.45
N ALA A 107 -18.87 -8.18 -2.56
CA ALA A 107 -18.68 -6.82 -2.05
C ALA A 107 -18.58 -6.71 -0.52
N ASN A 108 -18.47 -7.82 0.22
CA ASN A 108 -18.65 -7.89 1.67
C ASN A 108 -17.37 -8.26 2.46
N VAL A 109 -16.18 -7.89 1.98
CA VAL A 109 -14.93 -8.09 2.76
C VAL A 109 -14.43 -6.80 3.42
N VAL A 110 -15.29 -5.78 3.55
CA VAL A 110 -15.01 -4.60 4.37
C VAL A 110 -16.19 -4.36 5.31
N GLY A 111 -16.16 -5.06 6.43
CA GLY A 111 -17.07 -4.92 7.58
C GLY A 111 -16.37 -5.42 8.83
#